data_AF-A0A520JCR1-F1
#
_entry.id   AF-A0A520JCR1-F1
#
_cell.length_a   1.000
_cell.length_b   1.000
_cell.length_c   1.000
_cell.angle_alpha   90.00
_cell.angle_beta   90.00
_cell.angle_gamma   90.00
#
_symmetry.space_group_name_H-M   'P 1'
#
loop_
_entity.id
_entity.type
_entity.pdbx_description
1 polymer ?
#
loop_
_entity_poly.entity_id
_entity_poly.type
_entity_poly.pdbx_seq_one_letter_code
_entity_poly.pdbx_strand_id
1 'polypeptide(L)'
;MTPEDMPIGAALEAVTIAVGEGVELLNFAFHSPSLVPGNTPYVRDTADLRTFHAWWSAMLTRLDRLGVRNASLDEILENAL
;
A
#
# COMPACT_ATOMS: atom_id res chain seq x y z
N MET A 1 5.16 -2.70 -1.60
CA MET A 1 4.91 -1.30 -1.99
C MET A 1 4.72 -0.45 -0.75
N THR A 2 5.05 0.85 -0.80
CA THR A 2 5.02 1.77 0.36
C THR A 2 4.40 3.11 -0.06
N PRO A 3 3.79 3.90 0.84
CA PRO A 3 3.46 5.32 0.63
C PRO A 3 4.68 6.26 0.73
N GLU A 4 5.81 5.79 1.25
CA GLU A 4 7.01 6.60 1.53
C GLU A 4 7.81 6.82 0.24
N ASP A 5 7.87 8.07 -0.22
CA ASP A 5 8.50 8.48 -1.49
C ASP A 5 8.00 7.73 -2.73
N MET A 6 6.79 7.18 -2.67
CA MET A 6 6.16 6.48 -3.79
C MET A 6 4.97 7.28 -4.31
N PRO A 7 5.06 7.88 -5.52
CA PRO A 7 3.94 8.57 -6.14
C PRO A 7 2.72 7.65 -6.30
N ILE A 8 1.57 8.08 -5.79
CA ILE A 8 0.36 7.24 -5.80
C ILE A 8 -0.06 6.83 -7.22
N GLY A 9 0.09 7.69 -8.22
CA GLY A 9 -0.25 7.36 -9.61
C GLY A 9 0.53 6.16 -10.14
N ALA A 10 1.85 6.15 -9.94
CA ALA A 10 2.72 5.04 -10.35
C ALA A 10 2.41 3.75 -9.59
N ALA A 11 2.12 3.86 -8.29
CA ALA A 11 1.72 2.72 -7.46
C ALA A 11 0.40 2.08 -7.93
N LEU A 12 -0.59 2.90 -8.28
CA LEU A 12 -1.88 2.42 -8.78
C LEU A 12 -1.75 1.72 -10.14
N GLU A 13 -0.91 2.24 -11.02
CA GLU A 13 -0.59 1.62 -12.32
C GLU A 13 0.12 0.28 -12.11
N ALA A 14 1.17 0.24 -11.29
CA ALA A 14 1.91 -0.98 -10.99
C ALA A 14 1.01 -2.08 -10.42
N VAL A 15 0.11 -1.76 -9.48
CA VAL A 15 -0.87 -2.73 -8.94
C VAL A 15 -1.86 -3.18 -10.00
N THR A 16 -2.32 -2.26 -10.86
CA THR A 16 -3.25 -2.62 -11.95
C THR A 16 -2.62 -3.64 -12.90
N ILE A 17 -1.37 -3.41 -13.29
CA ILE A 17 -0.62 -4.31 -14.17
C ILE A 17 -0.38 -5.65 -13.46
N ALA A 18 0.14 -5.62 -12.23
CA ALA A 18 0.43 -6.83 -11.47
C ALA A 18 -0.80 -7.75 -11.30
N VAL A 19 -1.95 -7.17 -10.97
CA VAL A 19 -3.22 -7.93 -10.88
C VAL A 19 -3.63 -8.47 -12.24
N GLY A 20 -3.50 -7.68 -13.31
CA GLY A 20 -3.80 -8.11 -14.69
C GLY A 20 -2.92 -9.27 -15.18
N GLU A 21 -1.66 -9.30 -14.76
CA GLU A 21 -0.69 -10.37 -15.05
C GLU A 21 -0.84 -11.59 -14.12
N GLY A 22 -1.79 -11.56 -13.18
CA GLY A 22 -2.08 -12.69 -12.30
C GLY A 22 -1.17 -12.82 -11.07
N VAL A 23 -0.57 -11.73 -10.59
CA VAL A 23 0.16 -11.74 -9.31
C VAL A 23 -0.79 -12.09 -8.18
N GLU A 24 -0.48 -13.17 -7.46
CA GLU A 24 -1.36 -13.74 -6.42
C GLU A 24 -1.25 -13.01 -5.06
N LEU A 25 -0.11 -12.37 -4.78
CA LEU A 25 0.14 -11.69 -3.51
C LEU A 25 0.78 -10.31 -3.72
N LEU A 26 0.13 -9.29 -3.16
CA LEU A 26 0.65 -7.93 -3.09
C LEU A 26 0.99 -7.59 -1.65
N ASN A 27 2.26 -7.29 -1.38
CA ASN A 27 2.71 -6.88 -0.06
C ASN A 27 2.86 -5.35 0.04
N PHE A 28 2.32 -4.76 1.10
CA PHE A 28 2.40 -3.34 1.40
C PHE A 28 3.02 -3.13 2.78
N ALA A 29 3.98 -2.22 2.87
CA ALA A 29 4.71 -1.95 4.09
C ALA A 29 5.07 -0.47 4.19
N PHE A 30 5.28 0.01 5.41
CA PHE A 30 5.73 1.35 5.74
C PHE A 30 6.44 1.31 7.09
N HIS A 31 7.22 2.33 7.43
CA HIS A 31 7.82 2.44 8.75
C HIS A 31 6.80 3.03 9.72
N SER A 32 6.51 2.33 10.82
CA SER A 32 5.55 2.81 11.84
C SER A 32 5.83 4.21 12.39
N PRO A 33 7.08 4.73 12.45
CA PRO A 33 7.33 6.11 12.84
C PRO A 33 6.71 7.15 11.89
N SER A 34 6.43 6.80 10.62
CA SER A 34 5.72 7.68 9.67
C SER A 34 4.26 7.98 10.07
N LEU A 35 3.71 7.31 11.09
CA LEU A 35 2.40 7.65 11.65
C LEU A 35 2.43 8.91 12.52
N VAL A 36 3.62 9.44 12.84
CA VAL A 36 3.79 10.62 13.68
C VAL A 36 4.72 11.61 12.98
N PRO A 37 4.32 12.88 12.80
CA PRO A 37 5.16 13.88 12.16
C PRO A 37 6.53 14.06 12.83
N GLY A 38 7.56 14.21 12.02
CA GLY A 38 8.93 14.53 12.45
C GLY A 38 9.80 13.32 12.79
N ASN A 39 9.24 12.09 12.81
CA ASN A 39 10.01 10.88 13.11
C ASN A 39 10.63 10.21 11.88
N THR A 40 10.20 10.57 10.67
CA THR A 40 10.80 10.10 9.41
C THR A 40 10.96 11.26 8.43
N PRO A 41 11.87 11.14 7.44
CA PRO A 41 11.98 12.11 6.35
C PRO A 41 10.72 12.18 5.47
N TYR A 42 9.92 11.10 5.46
CA TYR A 42 8.72 10.98 4.62
C TYR A 42 7.50 11.71 5.20
N VAL A 43 7.43 11.85 6.53
CA VAL A 43 6.33 12.52 7.23
C VAL A 43 6.90 13.56 8.19
N ARG A 44 7.15 14.77 7.68
CA ARG A 44 7.81 15.85 8.44
C ARG A 44 6.80 16.67 9.23
N ASP A 45 5.61 16.84 8.69
CA ASP A 45 4.54 17.65 9.27
C ASP A 45 3.15 17.03 9.07
N THR A 46 2.12 17.74 9.56
CA THR A 46 0.72 17.31 9.44
C THR A 46 0.23 17.27 7.98
N ALA A 47 0.81 18.05 7.07
CA ALA A 47 0.45 18.00 5.66
C ALA A 47 0.99 16.75 4.97
N ASP A 48 2.23 16.36 5.30
CA ASP A 48 2.79 15.09 4.87
C ASP A 48 1.97 13.91 5.44
N LEU A 49 1.54 13.97 6.71
CA LEU A 49 0.71 12.92 7.32
C LEU A 49 -0.63 12.74 6.60
N ARG A 50 -1.28 13.85 6.19
CA ARG A 50 -2.49 13.77 5.37
C ARG A 50 -2.21 13.13 4.01
N THR A 51 -1.08 13.44 3.39
CA THR A 51 -0.66 12.84 2.11
C THR A 51 -0.41 11.34 2.27
N PHE A 52 0.26 10.92 3.34
CA PHE A 52 0.47 9.53 3.71
C PHE A 52 -0.87 8.77 3.83
N HIS A 53 -1.85 9.31 4.54
CA HIS A 53 -3.17 8.67 4.66
C HIS A 53 -3.96 8.68 3.34
N ALA A 54 -3.89 9.77 2.56
CA ALA A 54 -4.55 9.86 1.26
C ALA A 54 -4.02 8.81 0.28
N TRP A 55 -2.72 8.50 0.33
CA TRP A 55 -2.11 7.42 -0.43
C TRP A 55 -2.80 6.07 -0.13
N TRP A 56 -2.97 5.74 1.16
CA TRP A 56 -3.66 4.52 1.57
C TRP A 56 -5.11 4.47 1.13
N SER A 57 -5.86 5.57 1.31
CA SER A 57 -7.27 5.63 0.88
C SER A 57 -7.43 5.37 -0.63
N ALA A 58 -6.55 5.95 -1.45
CA ALA A 58 -6.55 5.73 -2.89
C ALA A 58 -6.17 4.29 -3.25
N MET A 59 -5.13 3.75 -2.61
CA MET A 59 -4.68 2.38 -2.86
C MET A 59 -5.74 1.34 -2.49
N LEU A 60 -6.31 1.44 -1.28
CA LEU A 60 -7.36 0.52 -0.82
C LEU A 60 -8.61 0.59 -1.70
N THR A 61 -9.00 1.78 -2.15
CA THR A 61 -10.10 1.96 -3.12
C THR A 61 -9.79 1.27 -4.45
N ARG A 62 -8.54 1.30 -4.91
CA ARG A 62 -8.14 0.63 -6.15
C ARG A 62 -8.14 -0.88 -6.00
N LEU A 63 -7.62 -1.41 -4.89
CA LEU A 63 -7.62 -2.84 -4.60
C LEU A 63 -9.05 -3.39 -4.55
N ASP A 64 -9.97 -2.69 -3.88
CA ASP A 64 -11.39 -3.04 -3.84
C ASP A 64 -12.01 -3.11 -5.25
N ARG A 65 -11.76 -2.10 -6.10
CA ARG A 65 -12.21 -2.10 -7.50
C ARG A 65 -11.62 -3.21 -8.36
N LEU A 66 -10.45 -3.73 -7.99
CA LEU A 66 -9.79 -4.85 -8.65
C LEU A 66 -10.20 -6.20 -8.05
N GLY A 67 -11.06 -6.23 -7.04
CA GLY A 67 -11.46 -7.45 -6.35
C GLY A 67 -10.37 -8.08 -5.48
N VAL A 68 -9.31 -7.34 -5.17
CA VAL A 68 -8.23 -7.81 -4.29
C VAL A 68 -8.68 -7.74 -2.84
N ARG A 69 -8.52 -8.83 -2.10
CA ARG A 69 -8.90 -8.95 -0.68
C ARG A 69 -7.66 -8.99 0.21
N ASN A 70 -7.81 -8.61 1.49
CA ASN A 70 -6.76 -8.85 2.48
C ASN A 70 -6.57 -10.36 2.71
N ALA A 71 -5.36 -10.74 3.08
CA ALA A 71 -5.04 -12.11 3.49
C ALA A 71 -4.37 -12.07 4.87
N SER A 72 -4.74 -13.02 5.72
CA SER A 72 -4.04 -13.37 6.94
C SER A 72 -2.81 -14.22 6.61
N LEU A 73 -1.91 -14.37 7.58
CA LEU A 73 -0.74 -15.23 7.42
C LEU A 73 -1.15 -16.69 7.16
N ASP A 74 -2.16 -17.19 7.86
CA ASP A 74 -2.65 -18.56 7.71
C ASP A 74 -3.18 -18.80 6.28
N GLU A 75 -3.99 -17.90 5.74
CA GLU A 75 -4.49 -17.98 4.36
C GLU A 75 -3.35 -17.96 3.32
N ILE A 76 -2.26 -17.25 3.59
CA ILE A 76 -1.08 -17.23 2.70
C ILE A 76 -0.35 -18.57 2.77
N LEU A 77 -0.17 -19.13 3.97
CA LEU A 77 0.54 -20.40 4.16
C LEU A 77 -0.26 -21.60 3.60
N GLU A 78 -1.59 -21.57 3.68
CA GLU A 78 -2.46 -22.59 3.12
C GLU A 78 -2.41 -22.65 1.58
N ASN A 79 -2.22 -21.50 0.91
CA ASN A 79 -2.12 -21.43 -0.56
C ASN A 79 -0.69 -21.61 -1.09
N ALA A 80 0.31 -21.70 -0.22
CA ALA A 80 1.72 -21.87 -0.60
C ALA A 80 2.13 -23.35 -0.75
N LEU A 81 1.23 -24.30 -0.50
CA LEU A 81 1.42 -25.76 -0.55
C LEU A 81 0.47 -26.42 -1.55
#